data_AF-A0A7X7JUK5-F1
#
_entry.id   AF-A0A7X7JUK5-F1
#
_cell.length_a   1.000
_cell.length_b   1.000
_cell.length_c   1.000
_cell.angle_alpha   90.00
_cell.angle_beta   90.00
_cell.angle_gamma   90.00
#
_symmetry.space_group_name_H-M   'P 1'
#
loop_
_entity.id
_entity.type
_entity.pdbx_description
1 polymer ?
#
loop_
_entity_poly.entity_id
_entity_poly.type
_entity_poly.pdbx_seq_one_letter_code
_entity_poly.pdbx_strand_id
1 'polypeptide(L)'
;MNQQQPAGWYNQPDGTPRYWDGGQWTADPYGTEQHQPGADRPKKWYKKKRFIIPAIVIAALAIIIPGSGDDDTAAPAAELSSSAPEVTESEAPEPEETVPVESEAPAAVPSDAAEAALVDDEQAEPEEPAEEPAESEPEAPALPVEQLNAISKAQDYLRYSSFSESGLVSQLEYEGFSASDAQFAVEQLDVDWAEQAVFKAETYLDYSAFSRTGLIGQLEYEGFSNDDAQHAVDTVTVDWNEQAVLKAETYLEYSAFSRSGLIDQLEYEGFTREQAEHGATGAGL
;
A
#
# COMPACT_ATOMS: atom_id res chain seq x y z
N MET A 1 -6.29 -58.76 -10.69
CA MET A 1 -6.04 -57.45 -10.06
C MET A 1 -5.67 -56.47 -11.17
N ASN A 2 -6.52 -55.47 -11.47
CA ASN A 2 -6.18 -54.41 -12.42
C ASN A 2 -5.35 -53.36 -11.67
N GLN A 3 -4.06 -53.28 -11.97
CA GLN A 3 -3.21 -52.19 -11.49
C GLN A 3 -3.61 -50.91 -12.24
N GLN A 4 -4.35 -50.03 -11.56
CA GLN A 4 -4.62 -48.69 -12.08
C GLN A 4 -3.36 -47.84 -11.82
N GLN A 5 -2.86 -47.18 -12.86
CA GLN A 5 -1.71 -46.30 -12.74
C GLN A 5 -2.09 -45.04 -11.95
N PRO A 6 -1.28 -44.62 -10.96
CA PRO A 6 -1.57 -43.41 -10.19
C PRO A 6 -1.47 -42.17 -11.09
N ALA A 7 -2.19 -41.10 -10.71
CA ALA A 7 -2.09 -39.83 -11.42
C ALA A 7 -0.65 -39.28 -11.34
N GLY A 8 -0.14 -38.74 -12.45
CA GLY A 8 1.25 -38.29 -12.54
C GLY A 8 1.74 -38.11 -13.97
N TRP A 9 2.97 -37.61 -14.10
CA TRP A 9 3.64 -37.44 -15.39
C TRP A 9 4.26 -38.75 -15.87
N TYR A 10 3.98 -39.13 -17.10
CA TYR A 10 4.58 -40.28 -17.76
C TYR A 10 5.09 -39.90 -19.15
N ASN A 11 6.25 -40.47 -19.51
CA ASN A 11 6.80 -40.33 -20.85
C ASN A 11 6.13 -41.31 -21.79
N GLN A 12 5.61 -40.81 -22.90
CA GLN A 12 5.04 -41.62 -23.96
C GLN A 12 6.16 -42.25 -24.82
N PRO A 13 5.87 -43.31 -25.60
CA PRO A 13 6.86 -43.96 -26.46
C PRO A 13 7.50 -43.04 -27.52
N ASP A 14 6.87 -41.90 -27.82
CA ASP A 14 7.38 -40.86 -28.72
C ASP A 14 8.29 -39.83 -28.00
N GLY A 15 8.53 -40.01 -26.69
CA GLY A 15 9.37 -39.15 -25.87
C GLY A 15 8.67 -37.91 -25.31
N THR A 16 7.38 -37.69 -25.59
CA THR A 16 6.65 -36.54 -25.03
C THR A 16 6.10 -36.82 -23.63
N PRO A 17 6.34 -35.93 -22.64
CA PRO A 17 5.74 -36.06 -21.32
C PRO A 17 4.25 -35.72 -21.38
N ARG A 18 3.40 -36.58 -20.81
CA ARG A 18 1.97 -36.33 -20.60
C ARG A 18 1.56 -36.66 -19.18
N TYR A 19 0.59 -35.92 -18.66
CA TYR A 19 0.03 -36.13 -17.33
C TYR A 19 -1.20 -37.05 -17.41
N TRP A 20 -1.26 -38.07 -16.55
CA TRP A 20 -2.43 -38.92 -16.35
C TRP A 20 -3.22 -38.43 -15.13
N ASP A 21 -4.51 -38.13 -15.29
CA ASP A 21 -5.36 -37.64 -14.20
C ASP A 21 -6.19 -38.73 -13.49
N GLY A 22 -6.00 -40.01 -13.89
CA GLY A 22 -6.80 -41.14 -13.42
C GLY A 22 -7.91 -41.59 -14.38
N GLY A 23 -8.23 -40.80 -15.41
CA GLY A 23 -9.22 -41.15 -16.43
C GLY A 23 -8.81 -40.82 -17.88
N GLN A 24 -7.94 -39.82 -18.07
CA GLN A 24 -7.49 -39.35 -19.38
C GLN A 24 -6.05 -38.79 -19.32
N TRP A 25 -5.41 -38.74 -20.48
CA TRP A 25 -4.09 -38.14 -20.66
C TRP A 25 -4.22 -36.68 -21.10
N THR A 26 -3.57 -35.75 -20.39
CA THR A 26 -3.51 -34.32 -20.74
C THR A 26 -2.05 -33.84 -20.87
N ALA A 27 -1.81 -32.86 -21.75
CA ALA A 27 -0.50 -32.22 -21.91
C ALA A 27 -0.35 -30.95 -21.06
N ASP A 28 -1.47 -30.41 -20.54
CA ASP A 28 -1.49 -29.21 -19.70
C ASP A 28 -2.55 -29.41 -18.59
N PRO A 29 -2.17 -29.99 -17.44
CA PRO A 29 -3.11 -30.21 -16.33
C PRO A 29 -3.53 -28.90 -15.63
N TYR A 30 -2.93 -27.76 -15.98
CA TYR A 30 -3.19 -26.46 -15.35
C TYR A 30 -3.75 -25.42 -16.33
N GLY A 31 -4.15 -25.83 -17.54
CA GLY A 31 -4.99 -25.06 -18.46
C GLY A 31 -4.56 -23.61 -18.68
N THR A 32 -3.52 -23.38 -19.48
CA THR A 32 -3.33 -22.07 -20.12
C THR A 32 -4.18 -22.00 -21.40
N GLU A 33 -5.41 -21.47 -21.28
CA GLU A 33 -6.17 -21.04 -22.46
C GLU A 33 -5.40 -19.92 -23.18
N GLN A 34 -4.76 -20.27 -24.29
CA GLN A 34 -4.17 -19.30 -25.21
C GLN A 34 -5.30 -18.54 -25.92
N HIS A 35 -5.64 -17.36 -25.41
CA HIS A 35 -6.42 -16.36 -26.13
C HIS A 35 -5.46 -15.55 -27.02
N GLN A 36 -5.64 -15.62 -28.35
CA GLN A 36 -4.95 -14.73 -29.29
C GLN A 36 -5.37 -13.26 -29.07
N PRO A 37 -4.47 -12.28 -29.32
CA PRO A 37 -4.74 -10.87 -29.04
C PRO A 37 -5.62 -10.28 -30.15
N GLY A 38 -6.93 -10.34 -29.94
CA GLY A 38 -7.89 -9.43 -30.57
C GLY A 38 -7.90 -8.12 -29.78
N ALA A 39 -7.72 -7.00 -30.48
CA ALA A 39 -7.73 -5.65 -29.91
C ALA A 39 -9.10 -5.30 -29.29
N ASP A 40 -9.34 -5.71 -28.06
CA ASP A 40 -10.42 -5.22 -27.22
C ASP A 40 -9.84 -4.31 -26.14
N ARG A 41 -10.03 -3.00 -26.33
CA ARG A 41 -9.77 -1.99 -25.30
C ARG A 41 -10.56 -2.40 -24.03
N PRO A 42 -9.96 -2.40 -22.83
CA PRO A 42 -10.71 -2.75 -21.63
C PRO A 42 -11.91 -1.81 -21.48
N LYS A 43 -13.12 -2.39 -21.42
CA LYS A 43 -14.35 -1.65 -21.17
C LYS A 43 -14.21 -0.91 -19.84
N LYS A 44 -14.53 0.39 -19.85
CA LYS A 44 -14.50 1.34 -18.72
C LYS A 44 -15.26 0.81 -17.49
N TRP A 45 -14.61 -0.03 -16.70
CA TRP A 45 -15.18 -0.65 -15.51
C TRP A 45 -15.31 0.38 -14.36
N TYR A 46 -14.47 1.42 -14.37
CA TYR A 46 -14.44 2.52 -13.40
C TYR A 46 -15.70 3.39 -13.38
N LYS A 47 -16.50 3.43 -14.45
CA LYS A 47 -17.74 4.25 -14.47
C LYS A 47 -18.88 3.70 -13.59
N LYS A 48 -18.74 2.50 -13.01
CA LYS A 48 -19.79 1.83 -12.21
C LYS A 48 -19.53 1.76 -10.70
N LYS A 49 -18.35 2.14 -10.19
CA LYS A 49 -18.03 2.09 -8.75
C LYS A 49 -17.79 3.47 -8.08
N ARG A 50 -17.93 4.57 -8.81
CA ARG A 50 -17.74 5.97 -8.39
C ARG A 50 -18.64 6.54 -7.27
N PHE A 51 -19.34 5.71 -6.50
CA PHE A 51 -20.24 6.20 -5.43
C PHE A 51 -19.83 5.79 -4.01
N ILE A 52 -18.73 5.05 -3.83
CA ILE A 52 -18.31 4.59 -2.50
C ILE A 52 -16.78 4.60 -2.42
N ILE A 53 -16.19 5.73 -2.07
CA ILE A 53 -15.09 5.92 -1.08
C ILE A 53 -14.86 7.44 -1.01
N PRO A 54 -15.27 8.12 0.08
CA PRO A 54 -15.19 9.58 0.18
C PRO A 54 -13.86 10.04 0.82
N ALA A 55 -13.31 11.13 0.28
CA ALA A 55 -12.83 12.29 1.04
C ALA A 55 -11.82 12.09 2.20
N ILE A 56 -10.63 11.55 1.94
CA ILE A 56 -9.51 11.62 2.93
C ILE A 56 -8.23 12.30 2.38
N VAL A 57 -8.05 12.44 1.07
CA VAL A 57 -6.79 12.98 0.51
C VAL A 57 -6.74 14.52 0.48
N ILE A 58 -7.87 15.23 0.57
CA ILE A 58 -7.90 16.71 0.49
C ILE A 58 -7.41 17.39 1.79
N ALA A 59 -7.29 16.66 2.91
CA ALA A 59 -6.86 17.24 4.19
C ALA A 59 -5.33 17.51 4.29
N ALA A 60 -4.51 17.03 3.35
CA ALA A 60 -3.05 17.21 3.40
C ALA A 60 -2.53 18.46 2.68
N LEU A 61 -3.39 19.23 1.99
CA LEU A 61 -2.98 20.35 1.12
C LEU A 61 -3.13 21.75 1.73
N ALA A 62 -3.49 21.86 3.01
CA ALA A 62 -3.57 23.13 3.70
C ALA A 62 -3.00 23.00 5.10
N ILE A 63 -1.69 23.22 5.27
CA ILE A 63 -1.01 23.77 6.46
C ILE A 63 0.50 23.75 6.18
N ILE A 64 1.11 24.93 6.02
CA ILE A 64 2.39 25.43 6.61
C ILE A 64 2.76 26.72 5.87
N ILE A 65 2.39 27.86 6.45
CA ILE A 65 3.18 29.09 6.40
C ILE A 65 3.32 29.52 7.87
N PRO A 66 4.54 29.53 8.46
CA PRO A 66 4.79 30.36 9.62
C PRO A 66 5.37 31.70 9.16
N GLY A 67 4.69 32.77 9.52
CA GLY A 67 5.22 34.12 9.47
C GLY A 67 5.98 34.49 10.76
N SER A 68 6.69 35.60 10.65
CA SER A 68 7.16 36.53 11.69
C SER A 68 8.63 36.48 12.10
N GLY A 69 9.31 37.56 11.75
CA GLY A 69 10.62 37.98 12.23
C GLY A 69 10.92 39.39 11.70
N ASP A 70 10.30 40.40 12.31
CA ASP A 70 10.59 41.82 12.10
C ASP A 70 11.88 42.22 12.84
N ASP A 71 12.73 43.03 12.20
CA ASP A 71 13.58 44.00 12.88
C ASP A 71 13.78 45.25 12.00
N ASP A 72 13.38 46.38 12.56
CA ASP A 72 13.43 47.77 12.06
C ASP A 72 14.85 48.23 11.70
N THR A 73 15.02 48.99 10.59
CA THR A 73 15.89 50.20 10.54
C THR A 73 15.64 51.05 9.27
N ALA A 74 15.01 52.22 9.48
CA ALA A 74 15.19 53.55 8.86
C ALA A 74 15.10 53.80 7.32
N ALA A 75 14.14 54.66 6.99
CA ALA A 75 13.78 55.34 5.72
C ALA A 75 14.85 56.38 5.22
N PRO A 76 14.68 57.16 4.11
CA PRO A 76 13.41 57.57 3.49
C PRO A 76 13.29 57.84 1.96
N ALA A 77 12.00 58.01 1.58
CA ALA A 77 11.42 58.95 0.60
C ALA A 77 11.41 58.61 -0.91
N ALA A 78 10.21 58.33 -1.42
CA ALA A 78 9.55 59.14 -2.46
C ALA A 78 8.03 58.90 -2.45
N GLU A 79 7.30 60.00 -2.31
CA GLU A 79 5.83 60.09 -2.25
C GLU A 79 5.17 59.73 -3.58
N LEU A 80 3.93 59.22 -3.56
CA LEU A 80 2.76 59.92 -4.13
C LEU A 80 1.44 59.29 -3.62
N SER A 81 0.61 60.19 -3.13
CA SER A 81 -0.73 60.08 -2.57
C SER A 81 -1.81 59.66 -3.59
N SER A 82 -2.81 58.84 -3.19
CA SER A 82 -4.23 59.18 -3.42
C SER A 82 -5.25 58.21 -2.77
N SER A 83 -6.00 58.77 -1.82
CA SER A 83 -7.37 58.49 -1.33
C SER A 83 -7.83 57.09 -0.91
N ALA A 84 -7.99 56.94 0.42
CA ALA A 84 -9.09 56.22 1.06
C ALA A 84 -10.40 57.06 1.03
N PRO A 85 -11.54 56.50 1.48
CA PRO A 85 -11.95 56.86 2.84
C PRO A 85 -12.31 55.68 3.77
N GLU A 86 -12.00 55.93 5.05
CA GLU A 86 -12.57 55.46 6.33
C GLU A 86 -14.08 55.11 6.33
N VAL A 87 -14.70 54.40 7.29
CA VAL A 87 -14.37 53.51 8.44
C VAL A 87 -15.74 53.12 9.04
N THR A 88 -15.90 51.89 9.52
CA THR A 88 -16.62 51.51 10.78
C THR A 88 -16.28 50.04 11.03
N GLU A 89 -15.38 49.63 11.94
CA GLU A 89 -15.45 49.56 13.42
C GLU A 89 -16.65 48.78 14.00
N SER A 90 -16.39 48.09 15.12
CA SER A 90 -17.16 47.08 15.87
C SER A 90 -17.09 45.64 15.31
N GLU A 91 -16.77 44.60 16.07
CA GLU A 91 -16.49 44.44 17.50
C GLU A 91 -16.02 42.98 17.67
N ALA A 92 -14.89 42.76 18.35
CA ALA A 92 -14.60 41.47 18.98
C ALA A 92 -15.27 41.49 20.37
N PRO A 93 -15.76 40.34 20.83
CA PRO A 93 -15.10 39.83 22.02
C PRO A 93 -14.58 38.39 21.88
N GLU A 94 -13.50 38.22 22.62
CA GLU A 94 -12.73 37.02 22.96
C GLU A 94 -13.54 35.96 23.76
N PRO A 95 -12.93 34.80 24.08
CA PRO A 95 -13.57 33.50 24.15
C PRO A 95 -14.00 33.10 25.57
N GLU A 96 -14.82 32.05 25.63
CA GLU A 96 -14.84 30.97 26.64
C GLU A 96 -16.19 30.27 26.49
N GLU A 97 -16.22 28.95 26.26
CA GLU A 97 -16.75 28.01 27.25
C GLU A 97 -16.58 26.56 26.77
N THR A 98 -15.97 25.81 27.65
CA THR A 98 -15.70 24.39 27.66
C THR A 98 -16.97 23.54 27.52
N VAL A 99 -16.94 22.52 26.67
CA VAL A 99 -17.80 21.34 26.82
C VAL A 99 -16.93 20.10 27.01
N PRO A 100 -17.13 19.33 28.09
CA PRO A 100 -16.36 18.13 28.38
C PRO A 100 -16.92 16.99 27.52
N VAL A 101 -16.05 16.20 26.88
CA VAL A 101 -16.44 14.86 26.44
C VAL A 101 -15.68 13.86 27.28
N GLU A 102 -16.48 13.34 28.19
CA GLU A 102 -16.30 12.26 29.14
C GLU A 102 -15.55 11.06 28.54
N SER A 103 -14.44 10.72 29.18
CA SER A 103 -13.71 9.48 29.02
C SER A 103 -14.50 8.37 29.73
N GLU A 104 -15.27 7.58 28.97
CA GLU A 104 -15.82 6.32 29.46
C GLU A 104 -14.79 5.18 29.32
N ALA A 105 -14.54 4.51 30.43
CA ALA A 105 -13.62 3.40 30.61
C ALA A 105 -14.01 2.15 29.78
N PRO A 106 -13.05 1.30 29.38
CA PRO A 106 -13.39 -0.04 28.94
C PRO A 106 -13.79 -0.89 30.15
N ALA A 107 -15.04 -1.33 30.14
CA ALA A 107 -15.55 -2.35 31.04
C ALA A 107 -14.83 -3.68 30.77
N ALA A 108 -14.11 -4.15 31.79
CA ALA A 108 -13.66 -5.53 31.90
C ALA A 108 -14.86 -6.49 31.91
N VAL A 109 -14.77 -7.58 31.15
CA VAL A 109 -15.52 -8.80 31.42
C VAL A 109 -14.52 -9.94 31.69
N PRO A 110 -14.65 -10.65 32.82
CA PRO A 110 -13.78 -11.75 33.19
C PRO A 110 -14.27 -13.04 32.51
N SER A 111 -13.36 -13.93 32.16
CA SER A 111 -13.69 -15.33 31.85
C SER A 111 -12.70 -16.22 32.58
N ASP A 112 -13.05 -16.53 33.82
CA ASP A 112 -12.42 -17.55 34.65
C ASP A 112 -13.14 -18.91 34.48
N ALA A 113 -12.38 -19.95 34.78
CA ALA A 113 -12.76 -21.32 35.14
C ALA A 113 -13.20 -22.30 34.05
N ALA A 114 -12.33 -23.28 33.81
CA ALA A 114 -12.67 -24.70 34.01
C ALA A 114 -11.40 -25.54 34.25
N GLU A 115 -11.16 -25.81 35.52
CA GLU A 115 -10.26 -26.83 36.06
C GLU A 115 -10.94 -28.21 36.07
N ALA A 116 -10.11 -29.26 35.97
CA ALA A 116 -10.28 -30.68 36.32
C ALA A 116 -9.95 -31.59 35.12
N ALA A 117 -9.19 -32.69 35.23
CA ALA A 117 -8.42 -33.33 36.28
C ALA A 117 -7.72 -34.56 35.62
N LEU A 118 -6.88 -35.26 36.40
CA LEU A 118 -6.61 -36.71 36.35
C LEU A 118 -5.28 -37.22 35.74
N VAL A 119 -4.35 -37.50 36.68
CA VAL A 119 -3.55 -38.72 36.95
C VAL A 119 -2.62 -39.34 35.89
N ASP A 120 -1.32 -39.32 36.22
CA ASP A 120 -0.46 -40.47 36.56
C ASP A 120 -0.73 -41.80 35.83
N ASP A 121 0.23 -42.22 34.99
CA ASP A 121 0.63 -43.62 34.89
C ASP A 121 2.11 -43.70 34.46
N GLU A 122 2.95 -43.97 35.45
CA GLU A 122 4.33 -44.39 35.32
C GLU A 122 4.36 -45.85 34.83
N GLN A 123 4.88 -46.08 33.62
CA GLN A 123 5.26 -47.41 33.17
C GLN A 123 6.65 -47.39 32.53
N ALA A 124 7.62 -47.85 33.32
CA ALA A 124 8.99 -48.14 32.92
C ALA A 124 9.13 -49.60 32.45
N GLU A 125 9.68 -49.81 31.24
CA GLU A 125 10.38 -51.03 30.81
C GLU A 125 11.00 -50.80 29.41
N PRO A 126 12.06 -51.54 29.00
CA PRO A 126 13.42 -51.61 29.53
C PRO A 126 14.48 -51.07 28.53
N GLU A 127 15.69 -50.81 29.04
CA GLU A 127 16.87 -50.34 28.31
C GLU A 127 17.42 -51.39 27.31
N GLU A 128 17.57 -50.99 26.05
CA GLU A 128 18.45 -51.61 25.05
C GLU A 128 19.74 -50.76 24.89
N PRO A 129 20.87 -51.38 24.53
CA PRO A 129 22.20 -50.92 24.90
C PRO A 129 22.69 -49.70 24.11
N ALA A 130 23.44 -48.86 24.83
CA ALA A 130 24.09 -47.63 24.40
C ALA A 130 24.88 -47.78 23.08
N GLU A 131 24.41 -47.08 22.05
CA GLU A 131 25.25 -46.61 20.97
C GLU A 131 26.18 -45.49 21.50
N GLU A 132 27.44 -45.51 21.05
CA GLU A 132 28.43 -44.47 21.33
C GLU A 132 27.87 -43.07 21.05
N PRO A 133 28.12 -42.08 21.93
CA PRO A 133 27.66 -40.71 21.68
C PRO A 133 28.40 -40.16 20.46
N ALA A 134 27.68 -40.07 19.34
CA ALA A 134 28.06 -39.20 18.25
C ALA A 134 28.20 -37.78 18.83
N GLU A 135 29.40 -37.24 18.72
CA GLU A 135 29.75 -35.89 19.15
C GLU A 135 28.86 -34.89 18.41
N SER A 136 27.82 -34.42 19.10
CA SER A 136 26.84 -33.47 18.59
C SER A 136 27.54 -32.15 18.28
N GLU A 137 27.63 -31.84 16.99
CA GLU A 137 27.97 -30.50 16.49
C GLU A 137 27.01 -29.51 17.16
N PRO A 138 27.50 -28.39 17.72
CA PRO A 138 26.63 -27.47 18.45
C PRO A 138 25.55 -26.93 17.49
N GLU A 139 24.28 -27.28 17.76
CA GLU A 139 23.16 -26.66 17.08
C GLU A 139 23.26 -25.14 17.25
N ALA A 140 23.21 -24.42 16.13
CA ALA A 140 23.12 -22.97 16.15
C ALA A 140 21.92 -22.56 17.02
N PRO A 141 22.02 -21.48 17.82
CA PRO A 141 20.92 -21.05 18.65
C PRO A 141 19.69 -20.75 17.77
N ALA A 142 18.58 -21.42 18.07
CA ALA A 142 17.32 -21.18 17.39
C ALA A 142 16.85 -19.73 17.64
N LEU A 143 16.18 -19.14 16.63
CA LEU A 143 15.64 -17.78 16.75
C LEU A 143 14.62 -17.68 17.90
N PRO A 144 14.59 -16.57 18.65
CA PRO A 144 13.54 -16.25 19.61
C PRO A 144 12.14 -16.35 19.00
N VAL A 145 11.16 -16.81 19.80
CA VAL A 145 9.76 -16.96 19.35
C VAL A 145 9.16 -15.65 18.85
N GLU A 146 9.46 -14.52 19.49
CA GLU A 146 8.96 -13.20 19.05
C GLU A 146 9.46 -12.82 17.66
N GLN A 147 10.71 -13.14 17.32
CA GLN A 147 11.27 -12.90 15.99
C GLN A 147 10.60 -13.79 14.94
N LEU A 148 10.33 -15.06 15.27
CA LEU A 148 9.59 -15.96 14.38
C LEU A 148 8.16 -15.47 14.14
N ASN A 149 7.49 -14.97 15.17
CA ASN A 149 6.15 -14.39 15.06
C ASN A 149 6.15 -13.13 14.19
N ALA A 150 7.14 -12.25 14.35
CA ALA A 150 7.29 -11.05 13.55
C ALA A 150 7.53 -11.39 12.06
N ILE A 151 8.41 -12.37 11.76
CA ILE A 151 8.65 -12.86 10.39
C ILE A 151 7.35 -13.41 9.79
N SER A 152 6.63 -14.26 10.52
CA SER A 152 5.36 -14.83 10.05
C SER A 152 4.34 -13.72 9.76
N LYS A 153 4.22 -12.72 10.63
CA LYS A 153 3.30 -11.59 10.45
C LYS A 153 3.69 -10.72 9.25
N ALA A 154 4.98 -10.49 9.03
CA ALA A 154 5.47 -9.74 7.89
C ALA A 154 5.12 -10.45 6.56
N GLN A 155 5.30 -11.78 6.50
CA GLN A 155 4.90 -12.61 5.36
C GLN A 155 3.38 -12.61 5.15
N ASP A 156 2.59 -12.63 6.23
CA ASP A 156 1.14 -12.47 6.15
C ASP A 156 0.76 -11.16 5.47
N TYR A 157 1.35 -10.03 5.88
CA TYR A 157 1.08 -8.73 5.28
C TYR A 157 1.37 -8.69 3.78
N LEU A 158 2.55 -9.18 3.37
CA LEU A 158 2.96 -9.22 1.96
C LEU A 158 2.08 -10.12 1.09
N ARG A 159 1.35 -11.10 1.68
CA ARG A 159 0.36 -11.89 0.93
C ARG A 159 -0.91 -11.13 0.57
N TYR A 160 -1.27 -10.09 1.33
CA TYR A 160 -2.54 -9.39 1.16
C TYR A 160 -2.40 -7.97 0.62
N SER A 161 -1.24 -7.34 0.78
CA SER A 161 -0.97 -5.97 0.31
C SER A 161 0.52 -5.79 0.03
N SER A 162 0.82 -4.81 -0.83
CA SER A 162 2.20 -4.36 -1.06
C SER A 162 2.64 -3.38 0.01
N PHE A 163 3.90 -3.45 0.40
CA PHE A 163 4.52 -2.56 1.37
C PHE A 163 5.91 -2.14 0.89
N SER A 164 6.32 -0.94 1.28
CA SER A 164 7.73 -0.59 1.31
C SER A 164 8.41 -1.33 2.47
N GLU A 165 9.73 -1.48 2.41
CA GLU A 165 10.51 -2.08 3.50
C GLU A 165 10.24 -1.34 4.83
N SER A 166 10.39 -0.01 4.81
CA SER A 166 10.17 0.84 5.98
C SER A 166 8.70 0.86 6.45
N GLY A 167 7.76 0.79 5.51
CA GLY A 167 6.33 0.70 5.80
C GLY A 167 5.95 -0.61 6.48
N LEU A 168 6.55 -1.73 6.05
CA LEU A 168 6.32 -3.03 6.68
C LEU A 168 6.89 -3.07 8.11
N VAL A 169 8.08 -2.51 8.34
CA VAL A 169 8.64 -2.34 9.69
C VAL A 169 7.69 -1.53 10.57
N SER A 170 7.24 -0.36 10.09
CA SER A 170 6.31 0.51 10.82
C SER A 170 4.98 -0.19 11.14
N GLN A 171 4.49 -1.02 10.21
CA GLN A 171 3.27 -1.79 10.39
C GLN A 171 3.40 -2.85 11.49
N LEU A 172 4.56 -3.50 11.62
CA LEU A 172 4.84 -4.45 12.69
C LEU A 172 5.01 -3.75 14.04
N GLU A 173 5.66 -2.60 14.08
CA GLU A 173 5.74 -1.79 15.31
C GLU A 173 4.36 -1.36 15.80
N TYR A 174 3.47 -0.95 14.89
CA TYR A 174 2.08 -0.64 15.21
C TYR A 174 1.31 -1.84 15.79
N GLU A 175 1.63 -3.06 15.32
CA GLU A 175 1.07 -4.32 15.85
C GLU A 175 1.66 -4.71 17.22
N GLY A 176 2.65 -3.96 17.72
CA GLY A 176 3.21 -4.14 19.05
C GLY A 176 4.52 -4.94 19.10
N PHE A 177 5.10 -5.29 17.95
CA PHE A 177 6.45 -5.85 17.93
C PHE A 177 7.46 -4.77 18.34
N SER A 178 8.56 -5.18 18.96
CA SER A 178 9.66 -4.24 19.23
C SER A 178 10.26 -3.76 17.92
N ALA A 179 10.78 -2.52 17.89
CA ALA A 179 11.45 -1.99 16.70
C ALA A 179 12.59 -2.93 16.22
N SER A 180 13.31 -3.55 17.15
CA SER A 180 14.36 -4.52 16.83
C SER A 180 13.81 -5.80 16.20
N ASP A 181 12.70 -6.34 16.69
CA ASP A 181 12.13 -7.58 16.12
C ASP A 181 11.43 -7.31 14.78
N ALA A 182 10.81 -6.14 14.63
CA ALA A 182 10.21 -5.69 13.37
C ALA A 182 11.26 -5.51 12.27
N GLN A 183 12.35 -4.79 12.57
CA GLN A 183 13.47 -4.62 11.65
C GLN A 183 14.10 -5.97 11.30
N PHE A 184 14.40 -6.78 12.32
CA PHE A 184 14.95 -8.11 12.11
C PHE A 184 14.04 -8.96 11.20
N ALA A 185 12.74 -8.95 11.45
CA ALA A 185 11.80 -9.74 10.67
C ALA A 185 11.81 -9.39 9.20
N VAL A 186 11.80 -8.09 8.87
CA VAL A 186 11.81 -7.61 7.47
C VAL A 186 13.15 -7.92 6.80
N GLU A 187 14.28 -7.77 7.51
CA GLU A 187 15.62 -8.11 7.01
C GLU A 187 15.81 -9.62 6.72
N GLN A 188 15.04 -10.49 7.38
CA GLN A 188 15.06 -11.93 7.11
C GLN A 188 14.25 -12.35 5.89
N LEU A 189 13.46 -11.45 5.30
CA LEU A 189 12.65 -11.78 4.13
C LEU A 189 13.46 -11.63 2.83
N ASP A 190 13.25 -12.55 1.91
CA ASP A 190 13.71 -12.44 0.53
C ASP A 190 12.59 -11.79 -0.31
N VAL A 191 12.58 -10.46 -0.34
CA VAL A 191 11.53 -9.65 -0.99
C VAL A 191 12.17 -8.74 -2.02
N ASP A 192 11.61 -8.73 -3.23
CA ASP A 192 11.90 -7.72 -4.23
C ASP A 192 11.09 -6.45 -3.93
N TRP A 193 11.72 -5.48 -3.26
CA TRP A 193 11.08 -4.22 -2.88
C TRP A 193 10.68 -3.36 -4.08
N ALA A 194 11.40 -3.47 -5.20
CA ALA A 194 11.05 -2.78 -6.43
C ALA A 194 9.77 -3.38 -7.02
N GLU A 195 9.62 -4.71 -6.98
CA GLU A 195 8.37 -5.38 -7.38
C GLU A 195 7.19 -4.98 -6.48
N GLN A 196 7.40 -4.85 -5.16
CA GLN A 196 6.37 -4.34 -4.25
C GLN A 196 5.92 -2.92 -4.63
N ALA A 197 6.85 -2.05 -5.04
CA ALA A 197 6.53 -0.71 -5.51
C ALA A 197 5.71 -0.72 -6.80
N VAL A 198 6.02 -1.63 -7.75
CA VAL A 198 5.24 -1.82 -8.99
C VAL A 198 3.80 -2.20 -8.65
N PHE A 199 3.58 -3.22 -7.82
CA PHE A 199 2.24 -3.64 -7.44
C PHE A 199 1.45 -2.54 -6.71
N LYS A 200 2.13 -1.76 -5.88
CA LYS A 200 1.51 -0.61 -5.22
C LYS A 200 1.10 0.46 -6.23
N ALA A 201 1.97 0.78 -7.19
CA ALA A 201 1.70 1.75 -8.25
C ALA A 201 0.47 1.34 -9.10
N GLU A 202 0.39 0.07 -9.50
CA GLU A 202 -0.77 -0.49 -10.22
C GLU A 202 -2.05 -0.37 -9.40
N THR A 203 -1.98 -0.76 -8.11
CA THR A 203 -3.12 -0.67 -7.20
C THR A 203 -3.63 0.77 -7.07
N TYR A 204 -2.74 1.76 -6.98
CA TYR A 204 -3.11 3.18 -6.96
C TYR A 204 -3.84 3.61 -8.24
N LEU A 205 -3.29 3.23 -9.40
CA LEU A 205 -3.83 3.57 -10.71
C LEU A 205 -5.21 2.92 -10.97
N ASP A 206 -5.54 1.83 -10.27
CA ASP A 206 -6.85 1.17 -10.38
C ASP A 206 -8.01 1.98 -9.78
N TYR A 207 -7.76 2.82 -8.78
CA TYR A 207 -8.81 3.58 -8.10
C TYR A 207 -8.62 5.10 -8.08
N SER A 208 -7.47 5.61 -8.49
CA SER A 208 -7.19 7.05 -8.52
C SER A 208 -6.30 7.43 -9.69
N ALA A 209 -6.57 8.61 -10.26
CA ALA A 209 -5.75 9.15 -11.32
C ALA A 209 -4.51 9.83 -10.73
N PHE A 210 -3.35 9.63 -11.36
CA PHE A 210 -2.09 10.26 -10.96
C PHE A 210 -1.32 10.82 -12.15
N SER A 211 -0.59 11.90 -11.92
CA SER A 211 0.53 12.25 -12.79
C SER A 211 1.70 11.32 -12.53
N ARG A 212 2.67 11.26 -13.47
CA ARG A 212 3.89 10.46 -13.26
C ARG A 212 4.60 10.86 -11.98
N THR A 213 4.83 12.16 -11.77
CA THR A 213 5.54 12.67 -10.58
C THR A 213 4.70 12.54 -9.33
N GLY A 214 3.37 12.69 -9.43
CA GLY A 214 2.46 12.51 -8.30
C GLY A 214 2.45 11.07 -7.80
N LEU A 215 2.47 10.08 -8.70
CA LEU A 215 2.54 8.67 -8.31
C LEU A 215 3.89 8.33 -7.65
N ILE A 216 5.00 8.85 -8.19
CA ILE A 216 6.32 8.69 -7.55
C ILE A 216 6.30 9.26 -6.13
N GLY A 217 5.84 10.51 -5.96
CA GLY A 217 5.78 11.14 -4.65
C GLY A 217 4.85 10.42 -3.67
N GLN A 218 3.76 9.82 -4.17
CA GLN A 218 2.87 9.01 -3.34
C GLN A 218 3.55 7.74 -2.82
N LEU A 219 4.33 7.05 -3.66
CA LEU A 219 5.10 5.88 -3.25
C LEU A 219 6.21 6.27 -2.25
N GLU A 220 6.93 7.36 -2.49
CA GLU A 220 7.93 7.87 -1.54
C GLU A 220 7.32 8.22 -0.18
N TYR A 221 6.13 8.84 -0.18
CA TYR A 221 5.39 9.12 1.05
C TYR A 221 5.02 7.84 1.81
N GLU A 222 4.74 6.74 1.11
CA GLU A 222 4.54 5.41 1.71
C GLU A 222 5.85 4.70 2.10
N GLY A 223 6.99 5.37 1.99
CA GLY A 223 8.27 4.89 2.46
C GLY A 223 9.04 4.01 1.46
N PHE A 224 8.60 3.95 0.20
CA PHE A 224 9.42 3.38 -0.87
C PHE A 224 10.65 4.26 -1.12
N SER A 225 11.78 3.65 -1.50
CA SER A 225 12.93 4.42 -1.92
C SER A 225 12.63 5.19 -3.21
N ASN A 226 13.33 6.30 -3.43
CA ASN A 226 13.19 7.08 -4.68
C ASN A 226 13.51 6.22 -5.92
N ASP A 227 14.46 5.29 -5.80
CA ASP A 227 14.83 4.38 -6.89
C ASP A 227 13.71 3.37 -7.19
N ASP A 228 13.12 2.74 -6.16
CA ASP A 228 12.01 1.79 -6.32
C ASP A 228 10.75 2.49 -6.85
N ALA A 229 10.44 3.68 -6.34
CA ALA A 229 9.29 4.47 -6.78
C ALA A 229 9.42 4.88 -8.26
N GLN A 230 10.60 5.33 -8.69
CA GLN A 230 10.87 5.63 -10.10
C GLN A 230 10.78 4.37 -10.95
N HIS A 231 11.42 3.28 -10.51
CA HIS A 231 11.39 2.01 -11.22
C HIS A 231 9.96 1.50 -11.41
N ALA A 232 9.14 1.56 -10.36
CA ALA A 232 7.74 1.17 -10.41
C ALA A 232 6.96 1.95 -11.46
N VAL A 233 7.07 3.27 -11.42
CA VAL A 233 6.33 4.16 -12.33
C VAL A 233 6.82 4.06 -13.78
N ASP A 234 8.09 3.71 -14.00
CA ASP A 234 8.62 3.46 -15.34
C ASP A 234 8.28 2.05 -15.88
N THR A 235 7.95 1.12 -14.99
CA THR A 235 7.60 -0.26 -15.34
C THR A 235 6.12 -0.43 -15.65
N VAL A 236 5.23 0.30 -14.97
CA VAL A 236 3.80 0.21 -15.21
C VAL A 236 3.43 0.65 -16.63
N THR A 237 2.54 -0.09 -17.27
CA THR A 237 2.01 0.29 -18.60
C THR A 237 0.82 1.21 -18.44
N VAL A 238 1.03 2.51 -18.61
CA VAL A 238 0.00 3.54 -18.39
C VAL A 238 0.01 4.61 -19.48
N ASP A 239 -1.17 5.07 -19.88
CA ASP A 239 -1.33 6.25 -20.72
C ASP A 239 -1.50 7.49 -19.83
N TRP A 240 -0.44 8.28 -19.72
CA TRP A 240 -0.44 9.49 -18.88
C TRP A 240 -1.40 10.58 -19.37
N ASN A 241 -1.77 10.60 -20.66
CA ASN A 241 -2.81 11.50 -21.14
C ASN A 241 -4.19 11.03 -20.69
N GLU A 242 -4.45 9.71 -20.68
CA GLU A 242 -5.69 9.17 -20.10
C GLU A 242 -5.79 9.50 -18.61
N GLN A 243 -4.69 9.37 -17.85
CA GLN A 243 -4.65 9.76 -16.44
C GLN A 243 -4.99 11.25 -16.24
N ALA A 244 -4.48 12.14 -17.10
CA ALA A 244 -4.80 13.56 -17.03
C ALA A 244 -6.30 13.83 -17.28
N VAL A 245 -6.93 13.13 -18.22
CA VAL A 245 -8.37 13.23 -18.47
C VAL A 245 -9.17 12.73 -17.26
N LEU A 246 -8.79 11.59 -16.67
CA LEU A 246 -9.47 11.05 -15.49
C LEU A 246 -9.37 11.99 -14.28
N LYS A 247 -8.20 12.59 -14.05
CA LYS A 247 -8.03 13.60 -12.99
C LYS A 247 -8.87 14.84 -13.27
N ALA A 248 -8.87 15.32 -14.51
CA ALA A 248 -9.68 16.46 -14.95
C ALA A 248 -11.19 16.21 -14.74
N GLU A 249 -11.69 15.05 -15.17
CA GLU A 249 -13.09 14.62 -14.94
C GLU A 249 -13.41 14.61 -13.43
N THR A 250 -12.51 14.07 -12.60
CA THR A 250 -12.69 14.02 -11.13
C THR A 250 -12.84 15.43 -10.55
N TYR A 251 -11.98 16.39 -10.92
CA TYR A 251 -12.13 17.78 -10.44
C TYR A 251 -13.45 18.40 -10.86
N LEU A 252 -13.86 18.18 -12.11
CA LEU A 252 -15.11 18.71 -12.64
C LEU A 252 -16.37 18.08 -12.01
N GLU A 253 -16.26 16.88 -11.43
CA GLU A 253 -17.34 16.29 -10.63
C GLU A 253 -17.55 17.05 -9.30
N TYR A 254 -16.51 17.65 -8.72
CA TYR A 254 -16.58 18.35 -7.43
C TYR A 254 -16.71 19.87 -7.54
N SER A 255 -16.19 20.48 -8.60
CA SER A 255 -16.15 21.94 -8.74
C SER A 255 -16.09 22.38 -10.19
N ALA A 256 -16.67 23.54 -10.48
CA ALA A 256 -16.56 24.13 -11.82
C ALA A 256 -15.19 24.78 -12.00
N PHE A 257 -14.57 24.56 -13.17
CA PHE A 257 -13.31 25.20 -13.56
C PHE A 257 -13.47 25.94 -14.89
N SER A 258 -12.70 27.01 -15.06
CA SER A 258 -12.37 27.50 -16.41
C SER A 258 -11.34 26.56 -17.05
N ARG A 259 -11.25 26.55 -18.38
CA ARG A 259 -10.24 25.72 -19.09
C ARG A 259 -8.82 25.99 -18.58
N SER A 260 -8.44 27.26 -18.46
CA SER A 260 -7.11 27.64 -17.96
C SER A 260 -6.90 27.24 -16.51
N GLY A 261 -7.90 27.44 -15.64
CA GLY A 261 -7.79 27.05 -14.23
C GLY A 261 -7.65 25.53 -14.04
N LEU A 262 -8.33 24.73 -14.86
CA LEU A 262 -8.18 23.27 -14.82
C LEU A 262 -6.79 22.83 -15.29
N ILE A 263 -6.25 23.47 -16.33
CA ILE A 263 -4.87 23.22 -16.79
C ILE A 263 -3.89 23.53 -15.66
N ASP A 264 -3.98 24.72 -15.06
CA ASP A 264 -3.09 25.12 -13.95
C ASP A 264 -3.18 24.13 -12.77
N GLN A 265 -4.38 23.64 -12.45
CA GLN A 265 -4.59 22.63 -11.41
C GLN A 265 -3.94 21.29 -11.75
N LEU A 266 -4.03 20.83 -13.00
CA LEU A 266 -3.38 19.58 -13.42
C LEU A 266 -1.85 19.72 -13.44
N GLU A 267 -1.33 20.88 -13.82
CA GLU A 267 0.12 21.16 -13.70
C GLU A 267 0.58 21.14 -12.24
N TYR A 268 -0.23 21.69 -11.33
CA TYR A 268 0.02 21.61 -9.89
C TYR A 268 0.05 20.15 -9.39
N GLU A 269 -0.84 19.29 -9.90
CA GLU A 269 -0.84 17.85 -9.66
C GLU A 269 0.36 17.12 -10.29
N GLY A 270 1.22 17.83 -11.04
CA GLY A 270 2.46 17.29 -11.63
C GLY A 270 2.30 16.75 -13.06
N PHE A 271 1.17 16.99 -13.73
CA PHE A 271 1.08 16.72 -15.16
C PHE A 271 1.93 17.72 -15.95
N THR A 272 2.50 17.27 -17.07
CA THR A 272 3.12 18.21 -18.03
C THR A 272 2.06 19.14 -18.63
N ARG A 273 2.46 20.32 -19.11
CA ARG A 273 1.57 21.26 -19.81
C ARG A 273 0.73 20.57 -20.89
N GLU A 274 1.38 19.72 -21.69
CA GLU A 274 0.75 19.00 -22.80
C GLU A 274 -0.32 18.00 -22.31
N GLN A 275 -0.02 17.25 -21.23
CA GLN A 275 -0.98 16.35 -20.59
C GLN A 275 -2.13 17.11 -19.93
N ALA A 276 -1.85 18.24 -19.27
CA ALA A 276 -2.85 19.07 -18.63
C ALA A 276 -3.83 19.67 -19.66
N GLU A 277 -3.32 20.18 -20.78
CA GLU A 277 -4.13 20.65 -21.91
C GLU A 277 -4.96 19.53 -22.52
N HIS A 278 -4.37 18.35 -22.70
CA HIS A 278 -5.08 17.16 -23.17
C HIS A 278 -6.18 16.75 -22.20
N GLY A 279 -5.89 16.75 -20.90
CA GLY A 279 -6.81 16.43 -19.82
C GLY A 279 -8.03 17.35 -19.81
N ALA A 280 -7.81 18.66 -19.83
CA ALA A 280 -8.89 19.65 -19.87
C ALA A 280 -9.78 19.48 -21.11
N THR A 281 -9.18 19.28 -22.28
CA THR A 281 -9.94 19.08 -23.52
C THR A 281 -10.66 17.73 -23.57
N GLY A 282 -10.04 16.66 -23.08
CA GLY A 282 -10.67 15.35 -22.97
C GLY A 282 -11.85 15.33 -21.99
N ALA A 283 -11.81 16.17 -20.95
CA ALA A 283 -12.89 16.36 -19.99
C ALA A 283 -13.97 17.37 -20.45
N GLY A 284 -13.82 17.96 -21.65
CA GLY A 284 -14.84 18.78 -22.29
C GLY A 284 -14.65 20.31 -22.20
N LEU A 285 -13.45 20.79 -21.86
CA LEU A 285 -13.10 22.22 -21.78
C LEU A 285 -12.17 22.73 -22.90
#